data_AF-A0A7W8MS25-F1
#
_entry.id   AF-A0A7W8MS25-F1
#
_cell.length_a   1.000
_cell.length_b   1.000
_cell.length_c   1.000
_cell.angle_alpha   90.00
_cell.angle_beta   90.00
_cell.angle_gamma   90.00
#
_symmetry.space_group_name_H-M   'P 1'
#
loop_
_entity.id
_entity.type
_entity.pdbx_description
1 polymer ?
#
loop_
_entity_poly.entity_id
_entity_poly.type
_entity_poly.pdbx_seq_one_letter_code
_entity_poly.pdbx_strand_id
1 'polypeptide(L)'
;MSAFFDPSDAKDTTFQQRADAYEAKMNALHTAYPNDVDGAAFDALAMKHGGNRLDNEVRAVYGIEMHDWKMLAAETPAPGSKEYLKFDTYWGQGVAAGHLKDAKLAASALREFDKGVDALKKSPYASRISSMEVERNEMVGWQAFGENKPEEAVTAMRRAADQQDELGQGEVDIPAREMVGDLLMMEERPDEALVEYKMALKLSPNRLNG
;
A
#
# COMPACT_ATOMS: atom_id res chain seq x y z
N MET A 1 21.97 22.06 -7.92
CA MET A 1 21.96 20.91 -6.97
C MET A 1 22.36 21.28 -5.53
N SER A 2 23.06 22.40 -5.27
CA SER A 2 23.46 22.82 -3.90
C SER A 2 22.35 23.45 -3.04
N ALA A 3 21.16 23.71 -3.57
CA ALA A 3 20.06 24.35 -2.83
C ALA A 3 19.26 23.39 -1.93
N PHE A 4 19.43 22.07 -2.09
CA PHE A 4 18.58 21.06 -1.44
C PHE A 4 19.32 20.14 -0.47
N PHE A 5 20.64 20.13 -0.50
CA PHE A 5 21.48 19.33 0.38
C PHE A 5 22.49 20.25 1.07
N ASP A 6 22.33 20.46 2.38
CA ASP A 6 23.32 21.13 3.20
C ASP A 6 24.27 20.06 3.79
N PRO A 7 25.56 20.05 3.44
CA PRO A 7 26.52 19.10 3.99
C PRO A 7 26.65 19.16 5.52
N SER A 8 26.25 20.27 6.16
CA SER A 8 26.25 20.42 7.61
C SER A 8 25.14 19.62 8.30
N ASP A 9 24.02 19.33 7.62
CA ASP A 9 22.95 18.47 8.14
C ASP A 9 23.45 17.03 8.35
N ALA A 10 24.47 16.58 7.60
CA ALA A 10 24.94 15.19 7.61
C ALA A 10 25.77 14.81 8.86
N LYS A 11 26.24 15.78 9.66
CA LYS A 11 27.12 15.49 10.80
C LYS A 11 26.39 14.96 12.04
N ASP A 12 25.13 15.34 12.23
CA ASP A 12 24.37 15.05 13.46
C ASP A 12 22.97 14.46 13.21
N THR A 13 22.66 14.03 11.99
CA THR A 13 21.35 13.47 11.62
C THR A 13 21.44 12.03 11.13
N THR A 14 20.42 11.23 11.40
CA THR A 14 20.25 9.90 10.81
C THR A 14 19.85 10.00 9.35
N PHE A 15 19.98 8.91 8.58
CA PHE A 15 19.46 8.86 7.20
C PHE A 15 17.96 9.21 7.16
N GLN A 16 17.18 8.66 8.11
CA GLN A 16 15.76 8.94 8.25
C GLN A 16 15.48 10.43 8.42
N GLN A 17 16.21 11.12 9.30
CA GLN A 17 16.03 12.55 9.53
C GLN A 17 16.35 13.39 8.29
N ARG A 18 17.36 13.00 7.50
CA ARG A 18 17.68 13.67 6.23
C ARG A 18 16.62 13.42 5.17
N ALA A 19 16.11 12.19 5.08
CA ALA A 19 15.03 11.83 4.17
C ALA A 19 13.75 12.63 4.49
N ASP A 20 13.35 12.67 5.76
CA ASP A 20 12.19 13.45 6.23
C ASP A 20 12.33 14.95 5.92
N ALA A 21 13.53 15.52 6.12
CA ALA A 21 13.79 16.93 5.84
C ALA A 21 13.77 17.25 4.34
N TYR A 22 14.29 16.35 3.51
CA TYR A 22 14.23 16.47 2.06
C TYR A 22 12.79 16.34 1.55
N GLU A 23 12.04 15.35 2.03
CA GLU A 23 10.62 15.16 1.72
C GLU A 23 9.78 16.39 2.08
N ALA A 24 10.00 16.98 3.27
CA ALA A 24 9.31 18.20 3.67
C ALA A 24 9.61 19.39 2.75
N LYS A 25 10.87 19.53 2.29
CA LYS A 25 11.26 20.59 1.34
C LYS A 25 10.62 20.38 -0.04
N MET A 26 10.58 19.15 -0.53
CA MET A 26 9.95 18.85 -1.83
C MET A 26 8.43 19.06 -1.79
N ASN A 27 7.77 18.66 -0.69
CA ASN A 27 6.34 18.92 -0.49
C ASN A 27 6.03 20.41 -0.49
N ALA A 28 6.84 21.22 0.22
CA ALA A 28 6.69 22.66 0.23
C ALA A 28 6.88 23.28 -1.16
N LEU A 29 7.83 22.77 -1.94
CA LEU A 29 8.08 23.18 -3.32
C LEU A 29 6.86 22.87 -4.21
N HIS A 30 6.35 21.63 -4.18
CA HIS A 30 5.18 21.24 -4.96
C HIS A 30 3.94 22.04 -4.56
N THR A 31 3.71 22.26 -3.27
CA THR A 31 2.59 23.07 -2.75
C THR A 31 2.67 24.52 -3.23
N ALA A 32 3.87 25.11 -3.25
CA ALA A 32 4.08 26.48 -3.72
C ALA A 32 3.96 26.61 -5.25
N TYR A 33 4.29 25.55 -5.99
CA TYR A 33 4.31 25.52 -7.46
C TYR A 33 3.53 24.30 -8.00
N PRO A 34 2.19 24.28 -7.88
CA PRO A 34 1.37 23.10 -8.20
C PRO A 34 1.39 22.70 -9.69
N ASN A 35 1.79 23.61 -10.58
CA ASN A 35 1.92 23.34 -12.02
C ASN A 35 3.35 22.96 -12.44
N ASP A 36 4.31 22.90 -11.51
CA ASP A 36 5.67 22.45 -11.77
C ASP A 36 5.72 20.91 -11.75
N VAL A 37 5.76 20.32 -12.95
CA VAL A 37 5.80 18.87 -13.14
C VAL A 37 7.07 18.24 -12.57
N ASP A 38 8.20 18.95 -12.57
CA ASP A 38 9.46 18.47 -12.01
C ASP A 38 9.39 18.51 -10.48
N GLY A 39 8.87 19.60 -9.92
CA GLY A 39 8.59 19.73 -8.49
C GLY A 39 7.66 18.63 -7.97
N ALA A 40 6.60 18.31 -8.71
CA ALA A 40 5.70 17.21 -8.41
C ALA A 40 6.40 15.83 -8.47
N ALA A 41 7.26 15.61 -9.47
CA ALA A 41 8.01 14.36 -9.62
C ALA A 41 9.02 14.14 -8.48
N PHE A 42 9.78 15.17 -8.10
CA PHE A 42 10.74 15.07 -6.99
C PHE A 42 10.05 14.90 -5.63
N ASP A 43 8.91 15.55 -5.41
CA ASP A 43 8.09 15.36 -4.22
C ASP A 43 7.47 13.94 -4.16
N ALA A 44 7.04 13.39 -5.30
CA ALA A 44 6.57 12.02 -5.38
C ALA A 44 7.69 11.02 -5.02
N LEU A 45 8.88 11.20 -5.61
CA LEU A 45 10.05 10.36 -5.34
C LEU A 45 10.55 10.48 -3.89
N ALA A 46 10.56 11.68 -3.32
CA ALA A 46 11.03 11.90 -1.95
C ALA A 46 10.19 11.15 -0.91
N MET A 47 8.89 11.04 -1.12
CA MET A 47 8.01 10.25 -0.24
C MET A 47 8.11 8.75 -0.52
N LYS A 48 8.25 8.33 -1.80
CA LYS A 48 8.39 6.91 -2.17
C LYS A 48 9.71 6.32 -1.67
N HIS A 49 10.76 7.12 -1.65
CA HIS A 49 12.11 6.70 -1.25
C HIS A 49 12.55 7.27 0.11
N GLY A 50 11.64 7.97 0.79
CA GLY A 50 11.86 8.59 2.09
C GLY A 50 11.45 7.68 3.24
N GLY A 51 12.42 7.02 3.84
CA GLY A 51 12.32 6.53 5.22
C GLY A 51 11.17 5.56 5.57
N ASN A 52 10.60 5.68 6.77
CA ASN A 52 9.63 4.74 7.37
C ASN A 52 8.43 4.33 6.49
N ARG A 53 8.05 5.11 5.45
CA ARG A 53 7.01 4.69 4.51
C ARG A 53 7.47 3.49 3.69
N LEU A 54 8.63 3.61 3.04
CA LEU A 54 9.22 2.55 2.23
C LEU A 54 9.46 1.30 3.07
N ASP A 55 9.89 1.45 4.33
CA ASP A 55 10.06 0.31 5.23
C ASP A 55 8.74 -0.41 5.54
N ASN A 56 7.63 0.32 5.68
CA ASN A 56 6.32 -0.30 5.90
C ASN A 56 5.80 -1.00 4.63
N GLU A 57 5.89 -0.33 3.48
CA GLU A 57 5.48 -0.85 2.17
C GLU A 57 6.28 -2.10 1.77
N VAL A 58 7.61 -2.03 1.81
CA VAL A 58 8.48 -3.16 1.43
C VAL A 58 8.24 -4.37 2.32
N ARG A 59 8.06 -4.18 3.64
CA ARG A 59 7.77 -5.29 4.55
C ARG A 59 6.39 -5.90 4.29
N ALA A 60 5.38 -5.08 3.98
CA ALA A 60 4.05 -5.56 3.62
C ALA A 60 4.08 -6.36 2.32
N VAL A 61 4.62 -5.77 1.23
CA VAL A 61 4.74 -6.43 -0.08
C VAL A 61 5.56 -7.71 0.04
N TYR A 62 6.73 -7.68 0.72
CA TYR A 62 7.54 -8.88 0.92
C TYR A 62 6.77 -9.98 1.65
N GLY A 63 6.02 -9.66 2.71
CA GLY A 63 5.22 -10.64 3.43
C GLY A 63 4.14 -11.28 2.55
N ILE A 64 3.50 -10.49 1.69
CA ILE A 64 2.48 -10.97 0.76
C ILE A 64 3.12 -11.85 -0.33
N GLU A 65 4.18 -11.38 -1.01
CA GLU A 65 4.84 -12.13 -2.09
C GLU A 65 5.41 -13.48 -1.60
N MET A 66 5.81 -13.56 -0.33
CA MET A 66 6.34 -14.78 0.29
C MET A 66 5.26 -15.68 0.91
N HIS A 67 4.00 -15.25 0.91
CA HIS A 67 2.88 -15.91 1.60
C HIS A 67 3.16 -16.21 3.09
N ASP A 68 3.99 -15.40 3.76
CA ASP A 68 4.28 -15.56 5.19
C ASP A 68 3.24 -14.83 6.03
N TRP A 69 2.01 -15.35 5.98
CA TRP A 69 0.86 -14.74 6.62
C TRP A 69 1.03 -14.61 8.14
N LYS A 70 1.76 -15.53 8.78
CA LYS A 70 1.98 -15.48 10.23
C LYS A 70 2.92 -14.36 10.62
N MET A 71 4.01 -14.17 9.87
CA MET A 71 4.91 -13.04 10.07
C MET A 71 4.16 -11.73 9.82
N LEU A 72 3.47 -11.64 8.68
CA LEU A 72 2.79 -10.41 8.27
C LEU A 72 1.64 -10.02 9.21
N ALA A 73 0.89 -10.99 9.75
CA ALA A 73 -0.14 -10.75 10.75
C ALA A 73 0.43 -10.19 12.08
N ALA A 74 1.68 -10.50 12.41
CA ALA A 74 2.36 -10.03 13.61
C ALA A 74 3.15 -8.72 13.41
N GLU A 75 3.24 -8.23 12.18
CA GLU A 75 4.04 -7.06 11.82
C GLU A 75 3.55 -5.78 12.53
N THR A 76 4.47 -4.84 12.76
CA THR A 76 4.11 -3.54 13.35
C THR A 76 4.75 -2.40 12.57
N PRO A 77 4.14 -1.20 12.53
CA PRO A 77 4.70 -0.09 11.79
C PRO A 77 6.12 0.23 12.24
N ALA A 78 6.96 0.66 11.30
CA ALA A 78 8.36 0.97 11.56
C ALA A 78 8.50 1.91 12.76
N PRO A 79 9.49 1.70 13.64
CA PRO A 79 9.68 2.55 14.81
C PRO A 79 9.73 4.04 14.43
N GLY A 80 8.89 4.85 15.07
CA GLY A 80 8.81 6.29 14.80
C GLY A 80 7.91 6.68 13.61
N SER A 81 7.21 5.73 12.97
CA SER A 81 6.27 6.04 11.89
C SER A 81 5.20 7.03 12.35
N LYS A 82 5.09 8.15 11.62
CA LYS A 82 3.96 9.07 11.74
C LYS A 82 2.67 8.33 11.37
N GLU A 83 1.55 8.75 11.95
CA GLU A 83 0.26 8.06 11.77
C GLU A 83 -0.11 7.86 10.29
N TYR A 84 0.09 8.90 9.47
CA TYR A 84 -0.20 8.87 8.04
C TYR A 84 0.75 7.99 7.21
N LEU A 85 1.73 7.31 7.81
CA LEU A 85 2.66 6.39 7.15
C LEU A 85 2.47 4.92 7.56
N LYS A 86 1.48 4.64 8.43
CA LYS A 86 1.26 3.30 8.98
C LYS A 86 0.31 2.43 8.15
N PHE A 87 -0.36 3.02 7.16
CA PHE A 87 -1.42 2.34 6.40
C PHE A 87 -0.88 1.10 5.69
N ASP A 88 0.31 1.13 5.07
CA ASP A 88 0.91 -0.01 4.36
C ASP A 88 1.08 -1.25 5.26
N THR A 89 1.54 -1.04 6.51
CA THR A 89 1.68 -2.14 7.47
C THR A 89 0.33 -2.76 7.79
N TYR A 90 -0.69 -1.92 8.02
CA TYR A 90 -2.02 -2.41 8.35
C TYR A 90 -2.73 -3.03 7.15
N TRP A 91 -2.47 -2.56 5.93
CA TRP A 91 -2.91 -3.22 4.71
C TRP A 91 -2.37 -4.65 4.64
N GLY A 92 -1.05 -4.83 4.79
CA GLY A 92 -0.44 -6.17 4.85
C GLY A 92 -1.02 -7.04 5.97
N GLN A 93 -1.21 -6.50 7.18
CA GLN A 93 -1.89 -7.23 8.26
C GLN A 93 -3.32 -7.64 7.92
N GLY A 94 -4.07 -6.79 7.21
CA GLY A 94 -5.44 -7.07 6.76
C GLY A 94 -5.49 -8.23 5.76
N VAL A 95 -4.59 -8.21 4.78
CA VAL A 95 -4.43 -9.32 3.81
C VAL A 95 -4.10 -10.62 4.56
N ALA A 96 -3.06 -10.62 5.39
CA ALA A 96 -2.66 -11.79 6.17
C ALA A 96 -3.77 -12.32 7.07
N ALA A 97 -4.53 -11.44 7.72
CA ALA A 97 -5.66 -11.81 8.56
C ALA A 97 -6.77 -12.54 7.78
N GLY A 98 -7.04 -12.11 6.53
CA GLY A 98 -7.95 -12.81 5.63
C GLY A 98 -7.50 -14.24 5.35
N HIS A 99 -6.23 -14.42 4.94
CA HIS A 99 -5.64 -15.74 4.69
C HIS A 99 -5.64 -16.65 5.92
N LEU A 100 -5.47 -16.07 7.12
CA LEU A 100 -5.50 -16.81 8.38
C LEU A 100 -6.91 -17.01 8.95
N LYS A 101 -7.96 -16.51 8.27
CA LYS A 101 -9.35 -16.48 8.75
C LYS A 101 -9.51 -15.84 10.14
N ASP A 102 -8.71 -14.80 10.42
CA ASP A 102 -8.80 -14.00 11.65
C ASP A 102 -9.60 -12.71 11.40
N ALA A 103 -10.93 -12.83 11.43
CA ALA A 103 -11.83 -11.69 11.25
C ALA A 103 -11.59 -10.55 12.25
N LYS A 104 -11.15 -10.86 13.47
CA LYS A 104 -10.91 -9.84 14.50
C LYS A 104 -9.68 -9.02 14.16
N LEU A 105 -8.60 -9.68 13.73
CA LEU A 105 -7.40 -8.98 13.27
C LEU A 105 -7.69 -8.17 12.00
N ALA A 106 -8.44 -8.73 11.03
CA ALA A 106 -8.80 -8.02 9.80
C ALA A 106 -9.58 -6.72 10.09
N ALA A 107 -10.61 -6.80 10.94
CA ALA A 107 -11.37 -5.63 11.38
C ALA A 107 -10.53 -4.62 12.18
N SER A 108 -9.55 -5.12 12.95
CA SER A 108 -8.59 -4.27 13.65
C SER A 108 -7.67 -3.52 12.70
N ALA A 109 -7.08 -4.23 11.75
CA ALA A 109 -6.19 -3.70 10.74
C ALA A 109 -6.90 -2.65 9.88
N LEU A 110 -8.12 -2.93 9.39
CA LEU A 110 -8.89 -1.98 8.58
C LEU A 110 -9.17 -0.67 9.34
N ARG A 111 -9.47 -0.74 10.63
CA ARG A 111 -9.66 0.46 11.45
C ARG A 111 -8.38 1.28 11.60
N GLU A 112 -7.23 0.62 11.80
CA GLU A 112 -5.96 1.35 11.91
C GLU A 112 -5.49 1.90 10.55
N PHE A 113 -5.76 1.19 9.46
CA PHE A 113 -5.60 1.69 8.10
C PHE A 113 -6.43 2.97 7.89
N ASP A 114 -7.72 2.95 8.21
CA ASP A 114 -8.62 4.10 8.09
C ASP A 114 -8.13 5.30 8.91
N LYS A 115 -7.54 5.09 10.10
CA LYS A 115 -6.91 6.15 10.88
C LYS A 115 -5.69 6.75 10.18
N GLY A 116 -4.84 5.91 9.58
CA GLY A 116 -3.70 6.35 8.79
C GLY A 116 -4.12 7.19 7.60
N VAL A 117 -5.14 6.73 6.86
CA VAL A 117 -5.74 7.46 5.74
C VAL A 117 -6.35 8.80 6.20
N ASP A 118 -7.07 8.84 7.32
CA ASP A 118 -7.62 10.08 7.88
C ASP A 118 -6.54 11.05 8.38
N ALA A 119 -5.41 10.54 8.87
CA ALA A 119 -4.24 11.35 9.19
C ALA A 119 -3.60 11.91 7.91
N LEU A 120 -3.53 11.12 6.83
CA LEU A 120 -3.01 11.54 5.53
C LEU A 120 -3.83 12.70 4.95
N LYS A 121 -5.17 12.65 5.04
CA LYS A 121 -6.07 13.76 4.64
C LYS A 121 -5.76 15.09 5.32
N LYS A 122 -5.25 15.04 6.55
CA LYS A 122 -4.95 16.21 7.38
C LYS A 122 -3.47 16.61 7.31
N SER A 123 -2.68 15.86 6.55
CA SER A 123 -1.26 16.10 6.36
C SER A 123 -1.02 17.00 5.14
N PRO A 124 0.20 17.53 4.97
CA PRO A 124 0.61 18.21 3.74
C PRO A 124 0.55 17.33 2.47
N TYR A 125 0.30 16.01 2.60
CA TYR A 125 0.26 15.05 1.50
C TYR A 125 -1.17 14.63 1.10
N ALA A 126 -2.19 15.39 1.49
CA ALA A 126 -3.60 15.05 1.28
C ALA A 126 -3.99 14.79 -0.19
N SER A 127 -3.30 15.40 -1.16
CA SER A 127 -3.52 15.20 -2.60
C SER A 127 -3.22 13.76 -3.07
N ARG A 128 -2.58 12.93 -2.23
CA ARG A 128 -2.09 11.60 -2.57
C ARG A 128 -2.98 10.46 -2.08
N ILE A 129 -4.24 10.76 -1.73
CA ILE A 129 -5.13 9.79 -1.10
C ILE A 129 -5.81 8.83 -2.08
N SER A 130 -5.86 9.18 -3.37
CA SER A 130 -6.65 8.46 -4.37
C SER A 130 -6.23 7.00 -4.55
N SER A 131 -4.97 6.66 -4.26
CA SER A 131 -4.48 5.28 -4.33
C SER A 131 -4.89 4.41 -3.13
N MET A 132 -5.32 5.00 -2.02
CA MET A 132 -5.65 4.27 -0.79
C MET A 132 -7.00 3.56 -0.84
N GLU A 133 -7.86 3.94 -1.79
CA GLU A 133 -9.17 3.31 -1.95
C GLU A 133 -9.07 1.88 -2.50
N VAL A 134 -8.07 1.58 -3.33
CA VAL A 134 -7.79 0.22 -3.83
C VAL A 134 -7.46 -0.70 -2.66
N GLU A 135 -6.40 -0.38 -1.91
CA GLU A 135 -5.97 -1.13 -0.72
C GLU A 135 -7.10 -1.28 0.31
N ARG A 136 -7.90 -0.22 0.51
CA ARG A 136 -9.05 -0.29 1.41
C ARG A 136 -10.10 -1.31 0.96
N ASN A 137 -10.41 -1.35 -0.35
CA ASN A 137 -11.36 -2.32 -0.89
C ASN A 137 -10.82 -3.75 -0.81
N GLU A 138 -9.51 -3.95 -1.01
CA GLU A 138 -8.84 -5.23 -0.79
C GLU A 138 -8.99 -5.69 0.67
N MET A 139 -8.72 -4.81 1.63
CA MET A 139 -8.89 -5.11 3.06
C MET A 139 -10.33 -5.44 3.42
N VAL A 140 -11.32 -4.76 2.83
CA VAL A 140 -12.74 -5.09 2.99
C VAL A 140 -13.02 -6.50 2.45
N GLY A 141 -12.45 -6.85 1.30
CA GLY A 141 -12.55 -8.19 0.73
C GLY A 141 -11.96 -9.27 1.65
N TRP A 142 -10.72 -9.07 2.09
CA TRP A 142 -10.03 -10.00 3.00
C TRP A 142 -10.72 -10.12 4.37
N GLN A 143 -11.27 -9.04 4.90
CA GLN A 143 -12.09 -9.09 6.11
C GLN A 143 -13.34 -9.94 5.89
N ALA A 144 -14.11 -9.71 4.81
CA ALA A 144 -15.30 -10.49 4.51
C ALA A 144 -14.97 -11.98 4.32
N PHE A 145 -13.85 -12.30 3.70
CA PHE A 145 -13.37 -13.68 3.56
C PHE A 145 -13.04 -14.31 4.92
N GLY A 146 -12.36 -13.57 5.81
CA GLY A 146 -12.10 -14.00 7.18
C GLY A 146 -13.37 -14.18 8.02
N GLU A 147 -14.45 -13.46 7.69
CA GLU A 147 -15.79 -13.60 8.28
C GLU A 147 -16.63 -14.74 7.65
N ASN A 148 -16.07 -15.51 6.72
CA ASN A 148 -16.76 -16.55 5.94
C ASN A 148 -17.94 -16.00 5.11
N LYS A 149 -17.74 -14.84 4.48
CA LYS A 149 -18.67 -14.20 3.54
C LYS A 149 -18.05 -14.13 2.14
N PRO A 150 -17.91 -15.26 1.45
CA PRO A 150 -17.08 -15.33 0.24
C PRO A 150 -17.60 -14.50 -0.93
N GLU A 151 -18.92 -14.40 -1.13
CA GLU A 151 -19.45 -13.57 -2.21
C GLU A 151 -19.26 -12.06 -1.95
N GLU A 152 -19.35 -11.62 -0.68
CA GLU A 152 -19.04 -10.25 -0.30
C GLU A 152 -17.54 -9.96 -0.49
N ALA A 153 -16.69 -10.93 -0.16
CA ALA A 153 -15.26 -10.85 -0.36
C ALA A 153 -14.88 -10.68 -1.84
N VAL A 154 -15.39 -11.56 -2.70
CA VAL A 154 -15.14 -11.51 -4.15
C VAL A 154 -15.67 -10.22 -4.76
N THR A 155 -16.84 -9.75 -4.32
CA THR A 155 -17.41 -8.48 -4.79
C THR A 155 -16.52 -7.28 -4.43
N ALA A 156 -16.03 -7.22 -3.19
CA ALA A 156 -15.13 -6.15 -2.75
C ALA A 156 -13.77 -6.21 -3.46
N MET A 157 -13.20 -7.41 -3.64
CA MET A 157 -11.91 -7.59 -4.30
C MET A 157 -11.98 -7.23 -5.79
N ARG A 158 -13.05 -7.59 -6.50
CA ARG A 158 -13.27 -7.18 -7.89
C ARG A 158 -13.39 -5.67 -8.03
N ARG A 159 -14.05 -5.01 -7.08
CA ARG A 159 -14.10 -3.54 -7.04
C ARG A 159 -12.71 -2.92 -6.88
N ALA A 160 -11.84 -3.50 -6.04
CA ALA A 160 -10.46 -3.05 -5.92
C ALA A 160 -9.71 -3.21 -7.26
N ALA A 161 -9.85 -4.36 -7.90
CA ALA A 161 -9.25 -4.64 -9.20
C ALA A 161 -9.68 -3.66 -10.29
N ASP A 162 -10.99 -3.42 -10.44
CA ASP A 162 -11.50 -2.50 -11.45
C ASP A 162 -11.02 -1.05 -11.17
N GLN A 163 -10.91 -0.67 -9.90
CA GLN A 163 -10.37 0.65 -9.53
C GLN A 163 -8.87 0.77 -9.83
N GLN A 164 -8.07 -0.27 -9.59
CA GLN A 164 -6.64 -0.27 -9.94
C GLN A 164 -6.44 -0.20 -11.46
N ASP A 165 -7.27 -0.89 -12.24
CA ASP A 165 -7.25 -0.82 -13.71
C ASP A 165 -7.51 0.61 -14.22
N GLU A 166 -8.44 1.34 -13.59
CA GLU A 166 -8.75 2.73 -13.95
C GLU A 166 -7.63 3.70 -13.57
N LEU A 167 -7.00 3.51 -12.41
CA LEU A 167 -5.93 4.38 -11.91
C LEU A 167 -4.57 4.07 -12.55
N GLY A 168 -4.39 2.86 -13.06
CA GLY A 168 -3.11 2.32 -13.48
C GLY A 168 -2.36 1.65 -12.34
N GLN A 169 -1.63 0.57 -12.66
CA GLN A 169 -0.82 -0.18 -11.72
C GLN A 169 0.58 0.46 -11.56
N GLY A 170 1.05 0.67 -10.32
CA GLY A 170 2.41 1.10 -10.03
C GLY A 170 3.45 0.00 -10.25
N GLU A 171 4.72 0.38 -10.43
CA GLU A 171 5.82 -0.56 -10.76
C GLU A 171 6.04 -1.69 -9.74
N VAL A 172 5.70 -1.46 -8.47
CA VAL A 172 5.93 -2.39 -7.35
C VAL A 172 4.62 -2.87 -6.71
N ASP A 173 3.48 -2.51 -7.30
CA ASP A 173 2.17 -2.85 -6.77
C ASP A 173 1.90 -4.34 -7.00
N ILE A 174 1.30 -4.98 -6.00
CA ILE A 174 0.67 -6.28 -6.18
C ILE A 174 -0.60 -6.04 -7.02
N PRO A 175 -0.80 -6.76 -8.14
CA PRO A 175 -2.02 -6.61 -8.92
C PRO A 175 -3.23 -7.00 -8.07
N ALA A 176 -4.21 -6.12 -7.92
CA ALA A 176 -5.45 -6.43 -7.23
C ALA A 176 -6.17 -7.62 -7.90
N ARG A 177 -6.02 -7.77 -9.23
CA ARG A 177 -6.50 -8.95 -9.97
C ARG A 177 -5.82 -10.26 -9.57
N GLU A 178 -4.55 -10.22 -9.15
CA GLU A 178 -3.87 -11.38 -8.56
C GLU A 178 -4.55 -11.78 -7.24
N MET A 179 -4.83 -10.80 -6.37
CA MET A 179 -5.57 -11.05 -5.13
C MET A 179 -6.99 -11.58 -5.34
N VAL A 180 -7.71 -11.13 -6.38
CA VAL A 180 -9.01 -11.73 -6.76
C VAL A 180 -8.82 -13.21 -7.14
N GLY A 181 -7.80 -13.51 -7.95
CA GLY A 181 -7.46 -14.87 -8.34
C GLY A 181 -7.19 -15.77 -7.13
N ASP A 182 -6.37 -15.30 -6.19
CA ASP A 182 -6.02 -16.04 -4.97
C ASP A 182 -7.24 -16.32 -4.11
N LEU A 183 -8.08 -15.31 -3.91
CA LEU A 183 -9.33 -15.43 -3.17
C LEU A 183 -10.26 -16.48 -3.83
N LEU A 184 -10.41 -16.44 -5.15
CA LEU A 184 -11.23 -17.39 -5.90
C LEU A 184 -10.65 -18.82 -5.85
N MET A 185 -9.33 -18.97 -5.86
CA MET A 185 -8.68 -20.28 -5.67
C MET A 185 -8.98 -20.87 -4.29
N MET A 186 -8.97 -20.04 -3.23
CA MET A 186 -9.33 -20.48 -1.88
C MET A 186 -10.80 -20.86 -1.73
N GLU A 187 -11.68 -20.28 -2.55
CA GLU A 187 -13.10 -20.62 -2.63
C GLU A 187 -13.41 -21.73 -3.65
N GLU A 188 -12.39 -22.44 -4.14
CA GLU A 188 -12.52 -23.54 -5.10
C GLU A 188 -13.21 -23.14 -6.42
N ARG A 189 -12.97 -21.91 -6.89
CA ARG A 189 -13.50 -21.33 -8.14
C ARG A 189 -12.38 -21.12 -9.20
N PRO A 190 -11.66 -22.17 -9.63
CA PRO A 190 -10.47 -22.04 -10.46
C PRO A 190 -10.73 -21.47 -11.86
N ASP A 191 -11.91 -21.73 -12.44
CA ASP A 191 -12.26 -21.20 -13.76
C ASP A 191 -12.38 -19.67 -13.75
N GLU A 192 -12.92 -19.10 -12.66
CA GLU A 192 -12.98 -17.65 -12.47
C GLU A 192 -11.61 -17.09 -12.11
N ALA A 193 -10.84 -17.77 -11.24
CA ALA A 193 -9.50 -17.34 -10.87
C ALA A 193 -8.59 -17.21 -12.11
N LEU A 194 -8.66 -18.17 -13.04
CA LEU A 194 -7.89 -18.16 -14.28
C LEU A 194 -8.18 -16.92 -15.15
N VAL A 195 -9.39 -16.37 -15.10
CA VAL A 195 -9.73 -15.15 -15.84
C VAL A 195 -8.98 -13.94 -15.24
N GLU A 196 -9.00 -13.81 -13.93
CA GLU A 196 -8.38 -12.69 -13.21
C GLU A 196 -6.84 -12.73 -13.34
N TYR A 197 -6.24 -13.91 -13.15
CA TYR A 197 -4.80 -14.14 -13.36
C TYR A 197 -4.36 -13.77 -14.78
N LYS A 198 -5.12 -14.17 -15.80
CA LYS A 198 -4.82 -13.78 -17.21
C LYS A 198 -4.90 -12.28 -17.43
N MET A 199 -5.75 -11.56 -16.70
CA MET A 199 -5.81 -10.11 -16.78
C MET A 199 -4.61 -9.46 -16.07
N ALA A 200 -4.25 -9.94 -14.88
CA ALA A 200 -3.06 -9.50 -14.16
C ALA A 200 -1.78 -9.67 -15.01
N LEU A 201 -1.58 -10.83 -15.65
CA LEU A 201 -0.41 -11.13 -16.48
C LEU A 201 -0.29 -10.27 -17.75
N LYS A 202 -1.39 -9.67 -18.23
CA LYS A 202 -1.32 -8.71 -19.35
C LYS A 202 -0.70 -7.38 -18.92
N LEU A 203 -1.01 -6.94 -17.71
CA LEU A 203 -0.49 -5.70 -17.12
C LEU A 203 0.91 -5.89 -16.55
N SER A 204 1.16 -7.07 -15.96
CA SER A 204 2.41 -7.46 -15.32
C SER A 204 3.02 -8.72 -15.95
N PRO A 205 3.61 -8.63 -17.17
CA PRO A 205 4.23 -9.79 -17.79
C PRO A 205 5.44 -10.29 -16.97
N ASN A 206 5.61 -11.61 -16.91
CA ASN A 206 6.64 -12.32 -16.12
C ASN A 206 6.42 -12.33 -14.59
N ARG A 207 5.22 -11.98 -14.12
CA ARG A 207 4.81 -12.21 -12.73
C ARG A 207 4.77 -13.72 -12.44
N LEU A 208 5.38 -14.15 -11.34
CA LEU A 208 5.48 -15.56 -10.96
C LEU A 208 4.38 -16.03 -9.99
N ASN A 209 3.67 -15.08 -9.37
CA ASN A 209 2.59 -15.29 -8.42
C ASN A 209 1.18 -15.15 -9.05
N GLY A 210 1.08 -15.20 -10.39
CA GLY A 210 -0.19 -15.11 -11.13
C GLY A 210 -0.34 -16.11 -12.26
#